data_AF-A0A978TF55-F1
#
_entry.id   AF-A0A978TF55-F1
#
_cell.length_a   1.000
_cell.length_b   1.000
_cell.length_c   1.000
_cell.angle_alpha   90.00
_cell.angle_beta   90.00
_cell.angle_gamma   90.00
#
_symmetry.space_group_name_H-M   'P 1'
#
loop_
_entity.id
_entity.type
_entity.pdbx_description
1 polymer ?
#
loop_
_entity_poly.entity_id
_entity_poly.type
_entity_poly.pdbx_seq_one_letter_code
_entity_poly.pdbx_strand_id
1 'polypeptide(L)'
;MDYTHLRDLLKAQDWRAADQETYEVMICAVGKKSGDWFTSEELLNFPCTDLRTIDRLWVKYSQGKFGFSVQKQIYVECGAQLDGKYPGDKILHKFCDRVGWRRK
;
A
#
# COMPACT_ATOMS: atom_id res chain seq x y z
N MET A 1 -1.52 -10.70 13.69
CA MET A 1 -2.09 -10.85 12.34
C MET A 1 -1.48 -12.06 11.66
N ASP A 2 -2.28 -12.84 10.93
CA ASP A 2 -1.77 -13.90 10.04
C ASP A 2 -1.75 -13.37 8.61
N TYR A 3 -0.60 -13.49 7.95
CA TYR A 3 -0.36 -13.04 6.56
C TYR A 3 -0.15 -14.19 5.60
N THR A 4 -0.43 -15.42 6.02
CA THR A 4 -0.22 -16.64 5.23
C THR A 4 -1.06 -16.61 3.95
N HIS A 5 -2.33 -16.18 4.05
CA HIS A 5 -3.21 -16.09 2.89
C HIS A 5 -2.71 -15.05 1.88
N LEU A 6 -2.39 -13.83 2.35
CA LEU A 6 -1.78 -12.77 1.53
C LEU A 6 -0.50 -13.26 0.82
N ARG A 7 0.39 -13.93 1.55
CA ARG A 7 1.63 -14.49 1.02
C ARG A 7 1.36 -15.46 -0.13
N ASP A 8 0.38 -16.34 0.03
CA ASP A 8 0.08 -17.40 -0.94
C ASP A 8 -0.56 -16.82 -2.21
N LEU A 9 -1.46 -15.83 -2.07
CA LEU A 9 -2.02 -15.09 -3.20
C LEU A 9 -0.93 -14.34 -3.99
N LEU A 10 -0.05 -13.63 -3.28
CA LEU A 10 1.09 -12.92 -3.89
C LEU A 10 2.04 -13.87 -4.60
N LYS A 11 2.34 -15.02 -3.99
CA LYS A 11 3.19 -16.06 -4.59
C LYS A 11 2.56 -16.65 -5.85
N ALA A 12 1.24 -16.81 -5.87
CA ALA A 12 0.47 -17.24 -7.03
C ALA A 12 0.28 -16.14 -8.09
N GLN A 13 0.76 -14.91 -7.82
CA GLN A 13 0.58 -13.73 -8.68
C GLN A 13 -0.89 -13.37 -8.94
N ASP A 14 -1.79 -13.75 -8.02
CA ASP A 14 -3.17 -13.28 -8.05
C ASP A 14 -3.23 -11.89 -7.41
N TRP A 15 -2.82 -10.88 -8.18
CA TRP A 15 -2.69 -9.50 -7.72
C TRP A 15 -4.00 -8.91 -7.23
N ARG A 16 -5.12 -9.30 -7.85
CA ARG A 16 -6.44 -8.76 -7.51
C ARG A 16 -6.91 -9.31 -6.17
N ALA A 17 -6.78 -10.62 -5.95
CA ALA A 17 -7.10 -11.20 -4.66
C ALA A 17 -6.14 -10.72 -3.56
N ALA A 18 -4.84 -10.59 -3.86
CA ALA A 18 -3.85 -10.09 -2.91
C ALA A 18 -4.10 -8.63 -2.51
N ASP A 19 -4.58 -7.77 -3.42
CA ASP A 19 -4.97 -6.39 -3.11
C ASP A 19 -6.17 -6.35 -2.16
N GLN A 20 -7.21 -7.15 -2.43
CA GLN A 20 -8.35 -7.28 -1.51
C GLN A 20 -7.91 -7.78 -0.13
N GLU A 21 -7.12 -8.85 -0.08
CA GLU A 21 -6.62 -9.40 1.17
C GLU A 21 -5.73 -8.40 1.93
N THR A 22 -4.95 -7.59 1.22
CA THR A 22 -4.16 -6.51 1.83
C THR A 22 -5.07 -5.51 2.56
N TYR A 23 -6.19 -5.12 1.95
CA TYR A 23 -7.19 -4.29 2.62
C TYR A 23 -7.77 -4.98 3.86
N GLU A 24 -8.18 -6.25 3.75
CA GLU A 24 -8.77 -7.02 4.85
C GLU A 24 -7.83 -7.10 6.07
N VAL A 25 -6.56 -7.44 5.85
CA VAL A 25 -5.59 -7.51 6.95
C VAL A 25 -5.26 -6.13 7.52
N MET A 26 -5.25 -5.07 6.71
CA MET A 26 -4.99 -3.71 7.19
C MET A 26 -6.17 -3.18 8.02
N ILE A 27 -7.41 -3.38 7.59
CA ILE A 27 -8.59 -2.90 8.33
C ILE A 27 -8.76 -3.66 9.64
N CYS A 28 -8.45 -4.97 9.64
CA CYS A 28 -8.43 -5.78 10.85
C CYS A 28 -7.30 -5.36 11.82
N ALA A 29 -6.12 -4.99 11.31
CA ALA A 29 -4.99 -4.54 12.14
C ALA A 29 -5.28 -3.25 12.92
N VAL A 30 -6.20 -2.40 12.45
CA VAL A 30 -6.69 -1.22 13.18
C VAL A 30 -7.96 -1.49 13.99
N GLY A 31 -8.36 -2.77 14.15
CA GLY A 31 -9.50 -3.18 14.96
C GLY A 31 -10.87 -2.94 14.33
N LYS A 32 -10.93 -2.72 13.01
CA LYS A 32 -12.16 -2.39 12.27
C LYS A 32 -12.63 -3.57 11.42
N LYS A 33 -13.82 -3.43 10.84
CA LYS A 33 -14.47 -4.48 10.04
C LYS A 33 -14.24 -4.23 8.55
N SER A 34 -14.31 -5.31 7.78
CA SER A 34 -14.33 -5.23 6.32
C SER A 34 -15.42 -4.27 5.83
N GLY A 35 -15.08 -3.40 4.89
CA GLY A 35 -15.95 -2.34 4.36
C GLY A 35 -15.82 -0.99 5.08
N ASP A 36 -15.12 -0.92 6.21
CA ASP A 36 -14.86 0.35 6.90
C ASP A 36 -13.76 1.18 6.21
N TRP A 37 -13.79 2.50 6.44
CA TRP A 37 -12.77 3.44 5.99
C TRP A 37 -11.72 3.70 7.05
N PHE A 38 -10.45 3.89 6.66
CA PHE A 38 -9.39 4.32 7.57
C PHE A 38 -9.54 5.81 7.92
N THR A 39 -9.30 6.16 9.18
CA THR A 39 -9.06 7.54 9.59
C THR A 39 -7.58 7.89 9.47
N SER A 40 -7.25 9.18 9.36
CA SER A 40 -5.85 9.62 9.32
C SER A 40 -5.09 9.25 10.61
N GLU A 41 -5.76 9.28 11.76
CA GLU A 41 -5.16 8.92 13.05
C GLU A 41 -4.81 7.43 13.12
N GLU A 42 -5.68 6.56 12.59
CA GLU A 42 -5.41 5.11 12.49
C GLU A 42 -4.20 4.82 11.60
N LEU A 43 -4.06 5.51 10.47
CA LEU A 43 -2.93 5.34 9.57
C LEU A 43 -1.62 5.87 10.16
N LEU A 44 -1.67 6.98 10.91
CA LEU A 44 -0.50 7.53 11.61
C LEU A 44 0.01 6.59 12.72
N ASN A 45 -0.90 5.88 13.39
CA ASN A 45 -0.58 4.94 14.46
C ASN A 45 -0.55 3.48 13.98
N PHE A 46 -0.55 3.24 12.67
CA PHE A 46 -0.62 1.89 12.12
C PHE A 46 0.58 1.05 12.59
N PRO A 47 0.37 -0.20 13.04
CA PRO A 47 1.47 -1.03 13.54
C PRO A 47 2.60 -1.20 12.53
N CYS A 48 3.80 -0.74 12.90
CA CYS A 48 4.96 -0.76 12.00
C CYS A 48 5.36 -2.18 11.55
N THR A 49 5.18 -3.19 12.42
CA THR A 49 5.51 -4.58 12.11
C THR A 49 4.62 -5.11 11.00
N ASP A 50 3.31 -4.85 11.09
CA ASP A 50 2.30 -5.25 10.13
C ASP A 50 2.55 -4.55 8.78
N LEU A 51 2.76 -3.23 8.78
CA LEU A 51 3.05 -2.47 7.55
C LEU A 51 4.30 -2.98 6.84
N ARG A 52 5.39 -3.22 7.59
CA ARG A 52 6.64 -3.78 7.04
C ARG A 52 6.45 -5.19 6.51
N THR A 53 5.59 -6.00 7.13
CA THR A 53 5.33 -7.38 6.69
C THR A 53 4.60 -7.39 5.36
N ILE A 54 3.53 -6.60 5.25
CA ILE A 54 2.75 -6.44 4.02
C ILE A 54 3.67 -5.93 2.89
N ASP A 55 4.43 -4.85 3.14
CA ASP A 55 5.34 -4.29 2.14
C ASP A 55 6.38 -5.29 1.64
N ARG A 56 7.04 -6.02 2.56
CA ARG A 56 8.04 -7.03 2.21
C ARG A 56 7.47 -8.15 1.35
N LEU A 57 6.24 -8.58 1.62
CA LEU A 57 5.58 -9.61 0.82
C LEU A 57 5.31 -9.10 -0.60
N TRP A 58 4.73 -7.91 -0.73
CA TRP A 58 4.47 -7.27 -2.03
C TRP A 58 5.76 -7.08 -2.84
N VAL A 59 6.80 -6.51 -2.23
CA VAL A 59 8.11 -6.28 -2.87
C VAL A 59 8.72 -7.60 -3.32
N LYS A 60 8.73 -8.62 -2.46
CA LYS A 60 9.34 -9.92 -2.76
C LYS A 60 8.70 -10.60 -3.96
N TYR A 61 7.37 -10.75 -3.95
CA TYR A 61 6.68 -11.55 -4.97
C TYR A 61 6.43 -10.78 -6.27
N SER A 62 6.46 -9.45 -6.24
CA SER A 62 6.40 -8.61 -7.43
C SER A 62 7.76 -8.35 -8.09
N GLN A 63 8.86 -8.90 -7.54
CA GLN A 63 10.23 -8.61 -7.98
C GLN A 63 10.56 -7.11 -7.90
N GLY A 64 10.13 -6.46 -6.81
CA GLY A 64 10.38 -5.04 -6.55
C GLY A 64 9.48 -4.07 -7.31
N LYS A 65 8.43 -4.55 -8.00
CA LYS A 65 7.52 -3.70 -8.77
C LYS A 65 6.41 -3.06 -7.92
N PHE A 66 5.95 -3.76 -6.89
CA PHE A 66 4.84 -3.36 -6.04
C PHE A 66 5.25 -3.33 -4.57
N GLY A 67 4.56 -2.50 -3.78
CA GLY A 67 4.81 -2.28 -2.36
C GLY A 67 4.68 -0.81 -1.98
N PHE A 68 4.39 -0.54 -0.72
CA PHE A 68 4.32 0.82 -0.18
C PHE A 68 5.68 1.53 -0.20
N SER A 69 6.78 0.79 0.01
CA SER A 69 8.14 1.32 -0.12
C SER A 69 8.45 1.75 -1.56
N VAL A 70 7.99 0.99 -2.55
CA VAL A 70 8.12 1.32 -3.98
C VAL A 70 7.31 2.57 -4.31
N GLN A 71 6.03 2.63 -3.88
CA GLN A 71 5.20 3.82 -4.04
C GLN A 71 5.82 5.04 -3.36
N LYS A 72 6.32 4.89 -2.13
CA LYS A 72 7.00 5.96 -1.38
C LYS A 72 8.21 6.49 -2.15
N GLN A 73 9.04 5.62 -2.73
CA GLN A 73 10.18 6.04 -3.54
C GLN A 73 9.72 6.84 -4.76
N ILE A 74 8.75 6.33 -5.52
CA ILE A 74 8.19 7.03 -6.70
C ILE A 74 7.58 8.38 -6.31
N TYR A 75 6.91 8.45 -5.16
CA TYR A 75 6.31 9.68 -4.63
C TYR A 75 7.37 10.77 -4.42
N VAL A 76 8.49 10.42 -3.79
CA VAL A 76 9.64 11.34 -3.60
C VAL A 76 10.29 11.70 -4.94
N GLU A 77 10.49 10.74 -5.85
CA GLU A 77 11.02 11.01 -7.20
C GLU A 77 10.12 11.94 -8.04
N CYS A 78 8.83 11.99 -7.71
CA CYS A 78 7.89 12.94 -8.31
C CYS A 78 7.99 14.35 -7.74
N GLY A 79 8.75 14.55 -6.66
CA GLY A 79 9.00 15.83 -6.00
C GLY A 79 8.20 16.02 -4.70
N ALA A 80 7.44 15.02 -4.26
CA ALA A 80 6.65 15.13 -3.05
C ALA A 80 7.53 15.07 -1.79
N GLN A 81 7.07 15.74 -0.74
CA GLN A 81 7.68 15.66 0.59
C GLN A 81 6.95 14.61 1.44
N LEU A 82 7.68 13.97 2.35
CA LEU A 82 7.13 12.97 3.28
C LEU A 82 6.65 13.64 4.58
N ASP A 83 5.92 14.75 4.45
CA ASP A 83 5.44 15.57 5.55
C ASP A 83 3.95 15.35 5.87
N GLY A 84 3.32 14.39 5.18
CA GLY A 84 1.90 14.07 5.32
C GLY A 84 0.96 15.11 4.72
N LYS A 85 1.48 16.11 4.01
CA LYS A 85 0.67 17.15 3.37
C LYS A 85 0.36 16.83 1.92
N TYR A 86 -0.68 17.47 1.41
CA TYR A 86 -1.02 17.40 0.00
C TYR A 86 0.10 18.00 -0.85
N PRO A 87 0.69 17.26 -1.81
CA PRO A 87 1.85 17.73 -2.57
C PRO A 87 1.46 18.68 -3.72
N GLY A 88 0.17 18.94 -3.92
CA GLY A 88 -0.35 19.69 -5.05
C GLY A 88 -0.64 18.83 -6.27
N ASP A 89 -1.59 19.28 -7.11
CA ASP A 89 -2.14 18.52 -8.23
C ASP A 89 -1.06 18.04 -9.19
N LYS A 90 -0.09 18.90 -9.54
CA LYS A 90 0.97 18.55 -10.51
C LYS A 90 1.81 17.35 -10.05
N ILE A 91 2.19 17.31 -8.78
CA ILE A 91 3.00 16.22 -8.22
C ILE A 91 2.15 14.97 -8.07
N LEU A 92 0.92 15.09 -7.54
CA LEU A 92 0.00 13.96 -7.41
C LEU A 92 -0.29 13.33 -8.78
N HIS A 93 -0.55 14.16 -9.78
CA HIS A 93 -0.77 13.73 -11.16
C HIS A 93 0.42 12.95 -11.72
N LYS A 94 1.64 13.49 -11.58
CA LYS A 94 2.86 12.81 -12.02
C LYS A 94 3.03 11.45 -11.31
N PHE A 95 2.77 11.40 -10.01
CA PHE A 95 2.81 10.17 -9.22
C PHE A 95 1.80 9.15 -9.75
N CYS A 96 0.53 9.53 -9.85
CA CYS A 96 -0.54 8.63 -10.31
C CYS A 96 -0.30 8.09 -11.74
N ASP A 97 0.33 8.86 -12.62
CA ASP A 97 0.73 8.36 -13.94
C ASP A 97 1.84 7.31 -13.85
N ARG A 98 2.85 7.56 -13.00
CA ARG A 98 3.96 6.62 -12.81
C ARG A 98 3.54 5.30 -12.16
N VAL A 99 2.54 5.33 -11.29
CA VAL A 99 1.99 4.11 -10.66
C VAL A 99 0.81 3.52 -11.43
N GLY A 100 0.40 4.13 -12.55
CA GLY A 100 -0.60 3.60 -13.46
C GLY A 100 -2.06 3.80 -13.04
N TRP A 101 -2.36 4.64 -12.05
CA TRP A 101 -3.72 4.83 -11.51
C TRP A 101 -4.65 5.67 -12.39
N ARG A 102 -4.12 6.32 -13.44
CA ARG A 102 -4.91 7.16 -14.35
C ARG A 102 -5.00 6.63 -15.78
N ARG A 103 -4.32 5.53 -16.09
CA ARG A 103 -4.41 4.88 -17.41
C ARG A 103 -5.48 3.79 -17.36
N LYS A 104 -6.42 3.86 -18.30
CA LYS A 104 -7.42 2.83 -18.57
C LYS A 104 -6.87 1.83 -19.59
#